data_AF-A0A965DZV6-F1
#
_entry.id   AF-A0A965DZV6-F1
#
_cell.length_a   1.000
_cell.length_b   1.000
_cell.length_c   1.000
_cell.angle_alpha   90.00
_cell.angle_beta   90.00
_cell.angle_gamma   90.00
#
_symmetry.space_group_name_H-M   'P 1'
#
loop_
_entity.id
_entity.type
_entity.pdbx_description
1 polymer ?
#
loop_
_entity_poly.entity_id
_entity_poly.type
_entity_poly.pdbx_seq_one_letter_code
_entity_poly.pdbx_strand_id
1 'polypeptide(L)'
;MVANMNAEAFAKTIELGEAVYYSRSRKQLWHKGATSGLVQKVREILIDDDQDAVWLRVDVQGGASCHVGYRSCFYRSVPISPDASEPLGLQFTITEKVFDPKAVYGDAPNPTKL
;
A
#
# COMPACT_ATOMS: atom_id res chain seq x y z
N MET A 1 -3.10 -1.51 -1.68
CA MET A 1 -2.13 -1.86 -0.62
C MET A 1 -2.89 -2.20 0.65
N VAL A 2 -2.25 -2.80 1.65
CA VAL A 2 -2.83 -3.00 2.99
C VAL A 2 -1.92 -2.34 4.02
N ALA A 3 -2.52 -1.69 5.00
CA ALA A 3 -1.85 -1.03 6.11
C ALA A 3 -2.78 -0.99 7.33
N ASN A 4 -2.25 -0.60 8.49
CA ASN A 4 -3.05 -0.47 9.71
C ASN A 4 -3.38 1.01 9.92
N MET A 5 -4.51 1.28 10.56
CA MET A 5 -4.85 2.59 11.12
C MET A 5 -5.15 2.42 12.61
N ASN A 6 -4.61 3.32 13.43
CA ASN A 6 -5.15 3.56 14.77
C ASN A 6 -6.22 4.66 14.68
N ALA A 7 -6.90 4.96 15.78
CA ALA A 7 -7.95 5.99 15.83
C ALA A 7 -7.46 7.36 15.32
N GLU A 8 -6.23 7.75 15.67
CA GLU A 8 -5.63 9.01 15.22
C GLU A 8 -5.38 9.05 13.70
N ALA A 9 -4.83 7.97 13.13
CA ALA A 9 -4.61 7.85 11.69
C ALA A 9 -5.94 7.90 10.90
N PHE A 10 -6.97 7.25 11.43
CA PHE A 10 -8.30 7.28 10.80
C PHE A 10 -8.93 8.68 10.86
N ALA A 11 -8.89 9.33 12.03
CA ALA A 11 -9.36 10.70 12.18
C ALA A 11 -8.63 11.67 11.23
N LYS A 12 -7.30 11.56 11.14
CA LYS A 12 -6.50 12.37 10.21
C LYS A 12 -6.81 12.08 8.75
N THR A 13 -7.12 10.83 8.41
CA THR A 13 -7.54 10.47 7.04
C THR A 13 -8.84 11.17 6.66
N ILE A 14 -9.82 11.23 7.58
CA ILE A 14 -11.08 11.93 7.38
C ILE A 14 -10.85 13.44 7.28
N GLU A 15 -10.08 14.01 8.21
CA GLU A 15 -9.78 15.46 8.27
C GLU A 15 -9.09 15.97 6.99
N LEU A 16 -8.11 15.22 6.49
CA LEU A 16 -7.29 15.64 5.35
C LEU A 16 -7.89 15.25 4.00
N GLY A 17 -8.77 14.24 3.96
CA GLY A 17 -9.19 13.62 2.71
C GLY A 17 -8.07 12.86 1.99
N GLU A 18 -7.00 12.50 2.72
CA GLU A 18 -5.80 11.83 2.22
C GLU A 18 -5.42 10.67 3.14
N ALA A 19 -4.91 9.57 2.59
CA ALA A 19 -4.67 8.37 3.39
C ALA A 19 -3.49 8.55 4.38
N VAL A 20 -3.81 8.49 5.68
CA VAL A 20 -2.84 8.47 6.79
C VAL A 20 -2.91 7.13 7.49
N TYR A 21 -1.77 6.44 7.59
CA TYR A 21 -1.68 5.12 8.20
C TYR A 21 -0.92 5.15 9.52
N TYR A 22 -1.05 4.10 10.31
CA TYR A 22 -0.24 3.86 11.51
C TYR A 22 0.79 2.76 11.24
N SER A 23 2.07 3.10 11.35
CA SER A 23 3.16 2.13 11.22
C SER A 23 3.38 1.43 12.57
N ARG A 24 2.90 0.19 12.71
CA ARG A 24 3.05 -0.59 13.96
C ARG A 24 4.50 -0.80 14.39
N SER A 25 5.42 -0.98 13.43
CA SER A 25 6.85 -1.17 13.71
C SER A 25 7.54 0.10 14.19
N ARG A 26 7.20 1.25 13.60
CA ARG A 26 7.77 2.57 13.96
C ARG A 26 6.97 3.31 15.03
N LYS A 27 5.80 2.79 15.40
CA LYS A 27 4.83 3.36 16.35
C LYS A 27 4.49 4.83 16.06
N GLN A 28 4.34 5.18 14.79
CA GLN A 28 4.08 6.55 14.35
C GLN A 28 3.05 6.61 13.22
N LEU A 29 2.44 7.79 13.06
CA LEU A 29 1.67 8.11 11.87
C LEU A 29 2.55 8.15 10.63
N TRP A 30 1.96 7.80 9.50
CA TRP A 30 2.57 7.82 8.18
C TRP A 30 1.56 8.36 7.18
N HIS A 31 1.74 9.62 6.80
CA HIS A 31 0.99 10.20 5.70
C HIS A 31 1.51 9.64 4.37
N LYS A 32 0.70 8.83 3.69
CA LYS A 32 1.11 8.13 2.47
C LYS A 32 1.41 9.13 1.37
N GLY A 33 2.64 9.08 0.86
CA GLY A 33 3.07 9.95 -0.22
C GLY A 33 3.62 11.30 0.22
N ALA A 34 3.63 11.62 1.53
CA ALA A 34 4.17 12.91 2.02
C ALA A 34 5.62 13.17 1.58
N THR A 35 6.44 12.12 1.46
CA THR A 35 7.82 12.23 0.95
C THR A 35 7.91 12.12 -0.57
N SER A 36 7.10 11.26 -1.19
CA SER A 36 7.27 10.90 -2.61
C SER A 36 6.32 11.61 -3.57
N GLY A 37 5.40 12.43 -3.07
CA GLY A 37 4.28 13.01 -3.85
C GLY A 37 3.22 12.00 -4.29
N LEU A 38 3.40 10.71 -3.99
CA LEU A 38 2.47 9.63 -4.35
C LEU A 38 1.33 9.52 -3.33
N VAL A 39 0.63 10.63 -3.15
CA VAL A 39 -0.48 10.80 -2.21
C VAL A 39 -1.70 10.01 -2.69
N GLN A 40 -2.46 9.48 -1.74
CA GLN A 40 -3.72 8.79 -1.99
C GLN A 40 -4.86 9.69 -1.54
N LYS A 41 -5.55 10.32 -2.50
CA LYS A 41 -6.71 11.16 -2.24
C LYS A 41 -7.94 10.27 -2.05
N VAL A 42 -8.60 10.39 -0.89
CA VAL A 42 -9.75 9.56 -0.54
C VAL A 42 -10.99 10.02 -1.30
N ARG A 43 -11.65 9.06 -1.95
CA ARG A 43 -12.94 9.25 -2.65
C ARG A 43 -14.10 8.69 -1.86
N GLU A 44 -13.88 7.56 -1.21
CA GLU A 44 -14.88 6.87 -0.42
C GLU A 44 -14.20 6.07 0.70
N ILE A 45 -14.88 5.99 1.84
CA ILE A 45 -14.51 5.16 2.98
C ILE A 45 -15.68 4.20 3.22
N LEU A 46 -15.43 2.91 3.03
CA LEU A 46 -16.38 1.84 3.33
C LEU A 46 -15.93 1.14 4.62
N ILE A 47 -16.88 0.69 5.42
CA ILE A 47 -16.66 -0.08 6.65
C ILE A 47 -17.23 -1.47 6.42
N ASP A 48 -16.58 -2.52 6.92
CA ASP A 48 -17.12 -3.88 6.89
C ASP A 48 -18.24 -4.10 7.92
N ASP A 49 -18.81 -5.32 7.96
CA ASP A 49 -20.02 -5.62 8.70
C ASP A 49 -19.81 -5.72 10.22
N ASP A 50 -18.65 -6.21 10.65
CA ASP A 50 -18.25 -6.25 12.06
C ASP A 50 -17.40 -5.05 12.51
N GLN A 51 -17.15 -4.11 11.60
CA GLN A 51 -16.56 -2.79 11.85
C GLN A 51 -15.11 -2.83 12.35
N ASP A 52 -14.35 -3.83 11.90
CA ASP A 52 -12.93 -3.97 12.23
C ASP A 52 -11.98 -3.63 11.07
N ALA A 53 -12.52 -3.47 9.85
CA ALA A 53 -11.76 -3.03 8.69
C ALA A 53 -12.40 -1.86 7.93
N VAL A 54 -11.54 -1.14 7.21
CA VAL A 54 -11.94 -0.04 6.33
C VAL A 54 -11.42 -0.27 4.92
N TRP A 55 -12.28 -0.05 3.93
CA TRP A 55 -11.89 -0.01 2.53
C TRP A 55 -11.89 1.42 2.01
N LEU A 56 -10.68 1.95 1.81
CA LEU A 56 -10.47 3.23 1.16
C LEU A 56 -10.44 3.06 -0.35
N ARG A 57 -11.35 3.73 -1.05
CA ARG A 57 -11.22 3.96 -2.50
C ARG A 57 -10.54 5.30 -2.71
N VAL A 58 -9.42 5.27 -3.42
CA VAL A 58 -8.51 6.42 -3.52
C VAL A 58 -8.08 6.67 -4.95
N ASP A 59 -7.83 7.94 -5.27
CA ASP A 59 -7.05 8.32 -6.44
C ASP A 59 -5.57 8.35 -6.07
N VAL A 60 -4.77 7.58 -6.79
CA VAL A 60 -3.32 7.48 -6.57
C VAL A 60 -2.60 8.51 -7.42
N GLN A 61 -2.13 9.59 -6.80
CA GLN A 61 -1.29 10.57 -7.48
C GLN A 61 0.02 9.95 -7.94
N GLY A 62 0.49 10.32 -9.14
CA GLY A 62 1.67 9.74 -9.78
C GLY A 62 1.54 8.27 -10.18
N GLY A 63 0.34 7.68 -10.05
CA GLY A 63 0.02 6.36 -10.58
C GLY A 63 0.57 5.16 -9.80
N ALA A 64 1.34 5.39 -8.74
CA ALA A 64 2.03 4.34 -8.00
C ALA A 64 1.75 4.33 -6.49
N SER A 65 1.33 3.18 -5.97
CA SER A 65 1.13 2.99 -4.53
C SER A 65 2.31 2.31 -3.85
N CYS A 66 3.13 1.56 -4.59
CA CYS A 66 4.20 0.73 -4.05
C CYS A 66 5.55 1.46 -4.10
N HIS A 67 6.34 1.37 -3.04
CA HIS A 67 7.65 2.02 -2.96
C HIS A 67 8.71 1.37 -3.87
N VAL A 68 8.45 0.16 -4.40
CA VAL A 68 9.31 -0.49 -5.41
C VAL A 68 8.95 -0.15 -6.86
N GLY A 69 8.07 0.83 -7.07
CA GLY A 69 7.80 1.40 -8.40
C GLY A 69 6.48 0.95 -9.02
N TYR A 70 5.87 -0.13 -8.53
CA TYR A 70 4.63 -0.66 -9.11
C TYR A 70 3.40 0.14 -8.71
N ARG A 71 2.38 0.10 -9.59
CA ARG A 71 1.05 0.67 -9.32
C ARG A 71 0.44 0.15 -8.02
N SER A 72 0.55 -1.15 -7.78
CA SER A 72 0.04 -1.84 -6.60
C SER A 72 1.14 -2.59 -5.88
N CYS A 73 1.04 -2.73 -4.56
CA CYS A 73 1.90 -3.64 -3.79
C CYS A 73 1.62 -5.11 -4.15
N PHE A 74 0.45 -5.41 -4.69
CA PHE A 74 0.01 -6.74 -5.12
C PHE A 74 0.38 -6.99 -6.60
N TYR A 75 1.67 -6.82 -6.92
CA TYR A 75 2.22 -7.06 -8.27
C TYR A 75 2.67 -8.51 -8.49
N ARG A 76 2.40 -9.39 -7.51
CA ARG A 76 2.70 -10.82 -7.52
C ARG A 76 1.49 -11.61 -7.05
N SER A 77 1.32 -12.83 -7.57
CA SER A 77 0.31 -13.80 -7.18
C SER A 77 0.92 -15.18 -6.99
N VAL A 78 0.13 -16.08 -6.40
CA VAL A 78 0.36 -17.54 -6.41
C VAL A 78 -0.80 -18.20 -7.16
N PRO A 79 -0.56 -19.26 -7.95
CA PRO A 79 -1.62 -19.99 -8.62
C PRO A 79 -2.50 -20.73 -7.59
N ILE A 80 -3.79 -20.89 -7.91
CA ILE A 80 -4.68 -21.79 -7.17
C ILE A 80 -4.46 -23.20 -7.70
N SER A 81 -4.14 -24.15 -6.81
CA SER A 81 -3.87 -25.54 -7.16
C SER A 81 -4.70 -26.47 -6.27
N PRO A 82 -5.27 -27.56 -6.82
CA PRO A 82 -5.88 -28.62 -6.00
C PRO A 82 -4.84 -29.39 -5.17
N ASP A 83 -3.56 -29.30 -5.55
CA ASP A 83 -2.44 -29.90 -4.84
C ASP A 83 -1.42 -28.81 -4.48
N ALA A 84 -1.25 -28.57 -3.19
CA ALA A 84 -0.31 -27.60 -2.63
C ALA A 84 0.86 -28.29 -1.89
N SER A 85 1.12 -29.57 -2.20
CA SER A 85 2.23 -30.33 -1.61
C SER A 85 3.60 -29.87 -2.12
N GLU A 86 3.67 -29.41 -3.37
CA GLU A 86 4.88 -28.84 -3.96
C GLU A 86 4.92 -27.31 -3.85
N PRO A 87 6.12 -26.70 -3.68
CA PRO A 87 6.26 -25.26 -3.64
C PRO A 87 5.68 -24.56 -4.88
N LEU A 88 4.72 -23.67 -4.66
CA LEU A 88 4.17 -22.82 -5.72
C LEU A 88 5.05 -21.58 -5.93
N GLY A 89 5.49 -21.36 -7.17
CA GLY A 89 6.27 -20.18 -7.53
C GLY A 89 5.44 -18.90 -7.54
N LEU A 90 6.05 -17.77 -7.12
CA LEU A 90 5.45 -16.44 -7.29
C LEU A 90 5.39 -16.06 -8.77
N GLN A 91 4.24 -15.59 -9.21
CA GLN A 91 4.00 -15.10 -10.56
C GLN A 91 3.86 -13.58 -10.54
N PHE A 92 4.59 -12.88 -11.41
CA PHE A 92 4.45 -11.43 -11.53
C PHE A 92 3.22 -11.08 -12.37
N THR A 93 2.30 -10.32 -11.78
CA THR A 93 1.05 -9.87 -12.44
C THR A 93 1.20 -8.47 -13.02
N ILE A 94 2.18 -7.71 -12.56
CA ILE A 94 2.55 -6.39 -13.07
C ILE A 94 4.05 -6.39 -13.31
N THR A 95 4.46 -6.21 -14.55
CA THR A 95 5.88 -6.26 -14.97
C THR A 95 6.49 -4.87 -15.12
N GLU A 96 5.68 -3.85 -15.39
CA GLU A 96 6.14 -2.49 -15.60
C GLU A 96 6.06 -1.65 -14.32
N LYS A 97 7.15 -0.92 -14.05
CA LYS A 97 7.19 0.07 -12.97
C LYS A 97 6.70 1.42 -13.50
N VAL A 98 5.96 2.12 -12.65
CA VAL A 98 5.43 3.46 -12.91
C VAL A 98 6.50 4.54 -12.64
N PHE A 99 7.45 4.26 -11.74
CA PHE A 99 8.59 5.15 -11.46
C PHE A 99 9.82 4.35 -11.04
N ASP A 100 11.00 4.98 -11.10
CA ASP A 100 12.25 4.43 -10.58
C ASP A 100 12.36 4.66 -9.06
N PRO A 101 12.33 3.59 -8.23
CA PRO A 101 12.47 3.70 -6.78
C PRO A 101 13.78 4.33 -6.34
N LYS A 102 14.88 4.08 -7.06
CA LYS A 102 16.19 4.58 -6.69
C LYS A 102 16.26 6.09 -6.86
N ALA A 103 15.66 6.61 -7.92
CA ALA A 103 15.54 8.06 -8.14
C ALA A 103 14.68 8.76 -7.07
N VAL A 104 13.64 8.10 -6.54
CA VAL A 104 12.69 8.72 -5.59
C VAL A 104 13.12 8.55 -4.13
N TYR A 105 13.64 7.37 -3.75
CA TYR A 105 13.94 7.02 -2.36
C TYR A 105 15.43 6.87 -2.07
N GLY A 106 16.29 6.92 -3.09
CA GLY A 106 17.74 6.72 -2.92
C GLY A 106 18.04 5.38 -2.26
N ASP A 107 18.89 5.41 -1.23
CA ASP A 107 19.31 4.25 -0.45
C ASP A 107 18.47 4.04 0.83
N ALA A 108 17.27 4.61 0.90
CA ALA A 108 16.39 4.43 2.06
C ALA A 108 16.12 2.94 2.31
N PRO A 109 16.09 2.50 3.60
CA PRO A 109 15.84 1.11 3.94
C PRO A 109 14.55 0.58 3.31
N ASN A 110 14.67 -0.48 2.52
CA ASN A 110 13.54 -1.08 1.82
C ASN A 110 13.15 -2.41 2.48
N PRO A 111 11.95 -2.54 3.05
CA PRO A 111 11.49 -3.77 3.70
C PRO A 111 11.08 -4.87 2.71
N THR A 112 11.11 -4.62 1.39
CA THR A 112 10.72 -5.60 0.38
C THR A 112 11.72 -6.75 0.33
N LYS A 113 11.22 -7.96 0.57
CA LYS A 113 11.92 -9.21 0.27
C LYS A 113 11.65 -9.55 -1.20
N LEU A 114 12.74 -9.64 -1.98
CA LEU A 114 12.74 -10.12 -3.36
C LEU A 114 12.88 -11.64 -3.36
#